data_AF-A0A7K0Z630-F1
#
_entry.id   AF-A0A7K0Z630-F1
#
_cell.length_a   1.000
_cell.length_b   1.000
_cell.length_c   1.000
_cell.angle_alpha   90.00
_cell.angle_beta   90.00
_cell.angle_gamma   90.00
#
_symmetry.space_group_name_H-M   'P 1'
#
loop_
_entity.id
_entity.type
_entity.pdbx_description
1 polymer ?
#
loop_
_entity_poly.entity_id
_entity_poly.type
_entity_poly.pdbx_seq_one_letter_code
_entity_poly.pdbx_strand_id
1 'polypeptide(L)'
;MSISRTAFHSRWSALHGGTEIKGAVKGWLAISYFLARGLNLIRVTPNAMTLIGVLLSAAMLQPIYLGFQDFSVAPAIILLVLSLIADGVDGSLA
;
A
#
# COMPACT_ATOMS: atom_id res chain seq x y z
N MET A 1 5.75 -8.71 -12.82
CA MET A 1 5.04 -7.80 -13.74
C MET A 1 5.91 -7.44 -14.93
N SER A 2 5.52 -7.83 -16.14
CA SER A 2 6.24 -7.54 -17.40
C SER A 2 5.52 -6.47 -18.25
N ILE A 3 4.83 -5.53 -17.59
CA ILE A 3 4.11 -4.45 -18.29
C ILE A 3 4.88 -3.14 -18.18
N SER A 4 4.81 -2.31 -19.22
CA SER A 4 5.41 -0.97 -19.20
C SER A 4 4.67 -0.06 -18.20
N ARG A 5 5.31 1.04 -17.78
CA ARG A 5 4.66 2.03 -16.89
C ARG A 5 3.37 2.60 -17.49
N THR A 6 3.34 2.85 -18.79
CA THR A 6 2.15 3.36 -19.48
C THR A 6 1.01 2.34 -19.45
N ALA A 7 1.30 1.07 -19.69
CA ALA A 7 0.31 0.00 -19.59
C ALA A 7 -0.19 -0.18 -18.14
N PHE A 8 0.71 -0.06 -17.16
CA PHE A 8 0.35 -0.04 -15.74
C PHE A 8 -0.62 1.08 -15.40
N HIS A 9 -0.29 2.33 -15.78
CA HIS A 9 -1.17 3.48 -15.58
C HIS A 9 -2.54 3.29 -16.23
N SER A 10 -2.57 2.84 -17.49
CA SER A 10 -3.83 2.61 -18.21
C SER A 10 -4.70 1.55 -17.54
N ARG A 11 -4.11 0.42 -17.11
CA ARG A 11 -4.83 -0.65 -16.40
C ARG A 11 -5.33 -0.18 -15.04
N TRP A 12 -4.48 0.47 -14.26
CA TRP A 12 -4.85 1.01 -12.95
C TRP A 12 -6.03 1.99 -13.08
N SER A 13 -5.96 2.94 -14.03
CA SER A 13 -7.04 3.89 -14.29
C SER A 13 -8.35 3.19 -14.65
N ALA A 14 -8.30 2.19 -15.56
CA ALA A 14 -9.49 1.43 -15.96
C ALA A 14 -10.15 0.68 -14.79
N LEU A 15 -9.35 0.10 -13.88
CA LEU A 15 -9.86 -0.57 -12.67
C LEU A 15 -10.47 0.43 -11.67
N HIS A 16 -9.98 1.67 -11.64
CA HIS A 16 -10.45 2.74 -10.77
C HIS A 16 -11.45 3.67 -11.48
N GLY A 17 -12.32 3.11 -12.33
CA GLY A 17 -13.41 3.86 -12.97
C GLY A 17 -12.97 4.91 -13.99
N GLY A 18 -11.80 4.74 -14.62
CA GLY A 18 -11.25 5.71 -15.56
C GLY A 18 -10.64 6.94 -14.91
N THR A 19 -10.21 6.83 -13.64
CA THR A 19 -9.62 7.94 -12.88
C THR A 19 -8.46 8.60 -13.64
N GLU A 20 -8.48 9.93 -13.75
CA GLU A 20 -7.45 10.69 -14.44
C GLU A 20 -6.12 10.68 -13.67
N ILE A 21 -5.02 10.38 -14.36
CA ILE A 21 -3.69 10.29 -13.75
C ILE A 21 -2.99 11.65 -13.80
N LYS A 22 -3.27 12.48 -12.78
CA LYS A 22 -2.65 13.80 -12.58
C LYS A 22 -2.32 14.05 -11.11
N GLY A 23 -1.52 15.09 -10.86
CA GLY A 23 -1.17 15.54 -9.51
C GLY A 23 -0.63 14.42 -8.61
N ALA A 24 -1.21 14.29 -7.42
CA ALA A 24 -0.82 13.28 -6.42
C ALA A 24 -0.95 11.84 -6.93
N VAL A 25 -1.98 11.52 -7.72
CA VAL A 25 -2.18 10.16 -8.28
C VAL A 25 -1.01 9.79 -9.19
N LYS A 26 -0.58 10.71 -10.07
CA LYS A 26 0.57 10.48 -10.95
C LYS A 26 1.86 10.27 -10.15
N GLY A 27 2.06 11.07 -9.10
CA GLY A 27 3.20 10.92 -8.19
C GLY A 27 3.20 9.56 -7.48
N TRP A 28 2.06 9.16 -6.92
CA TRP A 28 1.88 7.87 -6.27
C TRP A 28 2.15 6.70 -7.21
N LEU A 29 1.56 6.71 -8.42
CA LEU A 29 1.75 5.64 -9.40
C LEU A 29 3.20 5.51 -9.88
N ALA A 30 3.96 6.62 -9.92
CA ALA A 30 5.39 6.56 -10.25
C ALA A 30 6.20 5.78 -9.21
N ILE A 31 5.81 5.86 -7.93
CA ILE A 31 6.43 5.14 -6.81
C ILE A 31 5.90 3.70 -6.75
N SER A 32 4.58 3.55 -6.70
CA SER A 32 3.92 2.25 -6.49
C SER A 32 4.13 1.29 -7.66
N TYR A 33 4.42 1.77 -8.87
CA TYR A 33 4.85 0.91 -9.99
C TYR A 33 6.06 0.04 -9.63
N PHE A 34 7.07 0.61 -8.96
CA PHE A 34 8.27 -0.14 -8.59
C PHE A 34 7.98 -1.12 -7.44
N LEU A 35 7.21 -0.69 -6.46
CA LEU A 35 6.79 -1.53 -5.34
C LEU A 35 5.97 -2.74 -5.85
N ALA A 36 4.92 -2.48 -6.62
CA ALA A 36 4.07 -3.52 -7.21
C ALA A 36 4.87 -4.46 -8.12
N ARG A 37 5.82 -3.93 -8.91
CA ARG A 37 6.70 -4.76 -9.73
C ARG A 37 7.57 -5.70 -8.88
N GLY A 38 8.18 -5.19 -7.81
CA GLY A 38 8.99 -5.97 -6.88
C GLY A 38 8.19 -7.04 -6.13
N LEU A 39 7.05 -6.65 -5.58
CA LEU A 39 6.14 -7.52 -4.85
C LEU A 39 5.57 -8.64 -5.74
N ASN A 40 5.25 -8.32 -6.99
CA ASN A 40 4.79 -9.32 -7.95
C ASN A 40 5.92 -10.31 -8.34
N LEU A 41 7.20 -9.90 -8.33
CA LEU A 41 8.31 -10.84 -8.56
C LEU A 41 8.36 -11.94 -7.49
N ILE A 42 8.00 -11.61 -6.24
CA ILE A 42 7.88 -12.56 -5.14
C ILE A 42 6.45 -13.09 -4.95
N ARG A 43 5.58 -12.92 -5.96
CA ARG A 43 4.20 -13.45 -6.02
C ARG A 43 3.25 -12.97 -4.91
N VAL A 44 3.47 -11.76 -4.39
CA VAL A 44 2.49 -11.14 -3.49
C VAL A 44 1.25 -10.74 -4.28
N THR A 45 0.08 -11.13 -3.79
CA THR A 45 -1.23 -10.82 -4.39
C THR A 45 -1.80 -9.52 -3.79
N PRO A 46 -2.77 -8.86 -4.47
CA PRO A 46 -3.49 -7.72 -3.89
C PRO A 46 -4.07 -8.04 -2.52
N ASN A 47 -4.84 -9.13 -2.39
CA ASN A 47 -5.47 -9.52 -1.13
C ASN A 47 -4.45 -9.79 0.00
N ALA A 48 -3.28 -10.35 -0.33
CA ALA A 48 -2.22 -10.52 0.66
C ALA A 48 -1.68 -9.17 1.14
N MET A 49 -1.54 -8.20 0.24
CA MET A 49 -1.11 -6.84 0.59
C MET A 49 -2.17 -6.12 1.43
N THR A 50 -3.46 -6.23 1.09
CA THR A 50 -4.56 -5.71 1.92
C THR A 50 -4.51 -6.31 3.34
N LEU A 51 -4.33 -7.63 3.45
CA LEU A 51 -4.22 -8.30 4.74
C LEU A 51 -3.01 -7.79 5.55
N ILE A 52 -1.86 -7.59 4.91
CA ILE A 52 -0.68 -7.00 5.56
C ILE A 52 -1.02 -5.61 6.10
N GLY A 53 -1.67 -4.75 5.33
CA GLY A 53 -2.12 -3.43 5.77
C GLY A 53 -3.02 -3.50 7.00
N VAL A 54 -4.04 -4.36 6.98
CA VAL A 54 -4.94 -4.58 8.12
C VAL A 54 -4.19 -5.06 9.36
N LEU A 55 -3.25 -5.99 9.21
CA LEU A 55 -2.45 -6.50 10.33
C LEU A 55 -1.51 -5.44 10.92
N LEU A 56 -0.90 -4.61 10.07
CA LEU A 56 -0.08 -3.48 10.51
C LEU A 56 -0.93 -2.47 11.30
N SER A 57 -2.14 -2.19 10.82
CA SER A 57 -3.08 -1.30 11.51
C SER A 57 -3.54 -1.88 12.86
N ALA A 58 -3.87 -3.17 12.90
CA ALA A 58 -4.23 -3.84 14.15
C ALA A 58 -3.07 -3.86 15.16
N ALA A 59 -1.83 -4.04 14.69
CA ALA A 59 -0.64 -4.02 15.55
C ALA A 59 -0.43 -2.68 16.26
N MET A 60 -0.93 -1.57 15.71
CA MET A 60 -0.89 -0.26 16.38
C MET A 60 -1.64 -0.24 17.72
N LEU A 61 -2.63 -1.13 17.89
CA LEU A 61 -3.44 -1.21 19.11
C LEU A 61 -2.75 -1.99 20.23
N GLN A 62 -1.63 -2.67 19.94
CA GLN A 62 -0.95 -3.54 20.90
C GLN A 62 -0.62 -2.84 22.24
N PRO A 63 -0.09 -1.59 22.28
CA PRO A 63 0.22 -0.93 23.55
C PRO A 63 -1.01 -0.70 24.44
N ILE A 64 -2.16 -0.42 23.82
CA ILE A 64 -3.43 -0.22 24.52
C ILE A 64 -3.85 -1.51 25.21
N TYR A 65 -3.83 -2.63 24.48
CA TYR A 65 -4.25 -3.93 25.01
C TYR A 65 -3.25 -4.55 26.01
N LEU A 66 -1.97 -4.17 25.93
CA LEU A 66 -0.94 -4.62 26.86
C LEU A 66 -0.79 -3.71 28.10
N GLY A 67 -1.56 -2.61 28.18
CA GLY A 67 -1.57 -1.73 29.34
C GLY A 67 -0.32 -0.86 29.49
N PHE A 68 0.41 -0.57 28.40
CA PHE A 68 1.54 0.34 28.45
C PHE A 68 1.05 1.79 28.59
N GLN A 69 1.36 2.43 29.72
CA GLN A 69 0.90 3.78 30.02
C GLN A 69 1.82 4.88 29.46
N ASP A 70 3.12 4.59 29.29
CA ASP A 70 4.13 5.53 28.81
C ASP A 70 4.79 5.07 27.50
N PHE A 71 3.99 4.68 26.50
CA PHE A 71 4.52 4.24 25.21
C PHE A 71 4.73 5.44 24.25
N SER A 72 5.85 5.43 23.53
CA SER A 72 6.11 6.43 22.48
C SER A 72 5.17 6.21 21.29
N VAL A 73 4.59 7.28 20.74
CA VAL A 73 3.73 7.23 19.55
C VAL A 73 4.49 6.89 18.26
N ALA A 74 5.82 7.01 18.26
CA ALA A 74 6.64 6.87 17.06
C ALA A 74 6.47 5.52 16.33
N PRO A 75 6.48 4.34 17.00
CA PRO A 75 6.23 3.06 16.34
C PRO A 75 4.83 2.96 15.72
N ALA A 76 3.82 3.54 16.35
CA ALA A 76 2.45 3.55 15.80
C ALA A 76 2.39 4.38 14.51
N ILE A 77 3.09 5.52 14.44
CA ILE A 77 3.19 6.31 13.20
C ILE A 77 3.88 5.52 12.09
N ILE A 78 4.96 4.79 12.41
CA ILE A 78 5.66 3.95 11.44
C ILE A 78 4.72 2.87 10.90
N LEU A 79 4.02 2.15 11.78
CA LEU A 79 3.04 1.14 11.40
C LEU A 79 1.89 1.72 10.57
N LEU A 80 1.41 2.92 10.92
CA LEU A 80 0.38 3.62 10.17
C LEU A 80 0.85 3.94 8.75
N VAL A 81 2.04 4.52 8.59
CA VAL A 81 2.61 4.83 7.27
C VAL A 81 2.77 3.56 6.44
N LEU A 82 3.28 2.47 7.03
CA LEU A 82 3.41 1.19 6.34
C LEU A 82 2.04 0.61 5.95
N SER A 83 1.03 0.73 6.81
CA SER A 83 -0.34 0.32 6.51
C SER A 83 -0.93 1.11 5.34
N LEU A 84 -0.74 2.43 5.30
CA LEU A 84 -1.22 3.29 4.21
C LEU A 84 -0.48 3.01 2.89
N ILE A 85 0.80 2.67 2.95
CA ILE A 85 1.55 2.22 1.77
C ILE A 85 0.98 0.88 1.26
N ALA A 86 0.69 -0.08 2.15
CA ALA A 86 0.10 -1.35 1.77
C ALA A 86 -1.26 -1.17 1.08
N ASP A 87 -2.13 -0.35 1.65
CA ASP A 87 -3.44 0.03 1.08
C ASP A 87 -3.30 0.67 -0.31
N GLY A 88 -2.36 1.60 -0.50
CA GLY A 88 -2.16 2.18 -1.83
C GLY A 88 -1.50 1.24 -2.85
N VAL A 89 -0.75 0.23 -2.40
CA VAL A 89 -0.01 -0.72 -3.26
C VAL A 89 -0.85 -1.93 -3.65
N ASP A 90 -1.83 -2.33 -2.82
CA ASP A 90 -2.72 -3.44 -3.17
C ASP A 90 -3.50 -3.17 -4.47
N GLY A 91 -4.01 -1.94 -4.65
CA GLY A 91 -4.66 -1.48 -5.87
C GLY A 91 -3.69 -1.38 -7.05
N SER A 92 -2.40 -1.19 -6.80
CA SER A 92 -1.35 -1.24 -7.82
C SER A 92 -0.96 -2.68 -8.22
N LEU A 93 -1.27 -3.68 -7.40
CA LEU A 93 -1.06 -5.09 -7.72
C LEU A 93 -2.21 -5.72 -8.52
N ALA A 94 -3.40 -5.09 -8.53
CA ALA A 94 -4.62 -5.58 -9.19
C ALA A 94 -4.58 -5.42 -10.73
#